data_AF-A0A0Q4GWE7-F1
#
_entry.id   AF-A0A0Q4GWE7-F1
#
_cell.length_a   1.000
_cell.length_b   1.000
_cell.length_c   1.000
_cell.angle_alpha   90.00
_cell.angle_beta   90.00
_cell.angle_gamma   90.00
#
_symmetry.space_group_name_H-M   'P 1'
#
loop_
_entity.id
_entity.type
_entity.pdbx_description
1 polymer ?
#
loop_
_entity_poly.entity_id
_entity_poly.type
_entity_poly.pdbx_seq_one_letter_code
_entity_poly.pdbx_strand_id
1 'polypeptide(L)'
;MSTRAEAQDALPKRVAAKLFLRLAEQFGDRMADMFASSTAEAVQQQWSEVLAGYAPEELARGLMACRQRVFPPHPAEFARLCRPSLDPELAWLEAVDGQRERREGRKGEWSHPAVWRASCAMSFELRTRAYSDCAKRWAWVLQKEHRAGWGEPVPMPALQIVADVKVGAPPAAVRERMAQILASAGRGRTNESTKCG
;
A
#
# COMPACT_ATOMS: atom_id res chain seq x y z
N MET A 1 -10.66 24.63 -19.16
CA MET A 1 -11.20 23.90 -18.01
C MET A 1 -11.97 22.69 -18.53
N SER A 2 -11.32 21.51 -18.60
CA SER A 2 -11.95 20.19 -18.75
C SER A 2 -10.85 19.19 -19.10
N THR A 3 -10.45 18.31 -18.16
CA THR A 3 -9.64 17.08 -18.43
C THR A 3 -9.51 16.19 -17.17
N ARG A 4 -10.48 16.19 -16.25
CA ARG A 4 -10.44 15.25 -15.10
C ARG A 4 -11.69 14.36 -14.99
N ALA A 5 -12.69 14.57 -15.85
CA ALA A 5 -13.95 13.81 -15.83
C ALA A 5 -14.09 12.79 -16.99
N GLU A 6 -13.19 12.78 -17.97
CA GLU A 6 -13.30 11.90 -19.16
C GLU A 6 -12.53 10.58 -19.05
N ALA A 7 -11.90 10.28 -17.91
CA ALA A 7 -11.04 9.09 -17.76
C ALA A 7 -11.71 7.91 -17.00
N GLN A 8 -13.03 7.95 -16.78
CA GLN A 8 -13.81 6.78 -16.37
C GLN A 8 -14.36 6.07 -17.61
N ASP A 9 -13.49 5.71 -18.56
CA ASP A 9 -13.91 4.81 -19.63
C ASP A 9 -14.26 3.46 -19.01
N ALA A 10 -15.42 2.93 -19.39
CA ALA A 10 -15.88 1.61 -18.99
C ALA A 10 -14.77 0.58 -19.19
N LEU A 11 -14.69 -0.41 -18.28
CA LEU A 11 -13.69 -1.47 -18.43
C LEU A 11 -13.87 -2.11 -19.81
N PRO A 12 -12.82 -2.24 -20.65
CA PRO A 12 -13.00 -2.65 -22.03
C PRO A 12 -13.82 -3.94 -22.12
N LYS A 13 -14.88 -3.97 -22.94
CA LYS A 13 -15.81 -5.12 -23.03
C LYS A 13 -15.10 -6.47 -23.17
N ARG A 14 -13.96 -6.51 -23.86
CA ARG A 14 -13.08 -7.70 -23.98
C ARG A 14 -12.58 -8.24 -22.63
N VAL A 15 -12.28 -7.36 -21.68
CA VAL A 15 -11.83 -7.73 -20.33
C VAL A 15 -13.01 -8.22 -19.51
N ALA A 16 -14.17 -7.56 -19.60
CA ALA A 16 -15.40 -8.02 -18.97
C ALA A 16 -15.82 -9.41 -19.47
N ALA A 17 -15.75 -9.64 -20.78
CA ALA A 17 -16.01 -10.94 -21.40
C ALA A 17 -15.04 -12.03 -20.90
N LYS A 18 -13.74 -11.74 -20.81
CA LYS A 18 -12.75 -12.66 -20.23
C LYS A 18 -13.05 -12.99 -18.76
N LEU A 19 -13.42 -11.98 -17.97
CA LEU A 19 -13.84 -12.16 -16.57
C LEU A 19 -15.05 -13.08 -16.46
N PHE A 20 -16.06 -12.84 -17.29
CA PHE A 20 -17.27 -13.66 -17.33
C PHE A 20 -16.97 -15.12 -17.67
N LEU A 21 -16.10 -15.36 -18.66
CA LEU A 21 -15.64 -16.71 -19.01
C LEU A 21 -14.94 -17.41 -17.83
N ARG A 22 -14.06 -16.71 -17.11
CA ARG A 22 -13.39 -17.28 -15.92
C ARG A 22 -14.37 -17.62 -14.80
N LEU A 23 -15.40 -16.81 -14.61
CA LEU A 23 -16.46 -17.09 -13.63
C LEU A 23 -17.34 -18.25 -14.10
N ALA A 24 -17.67 -18.33 -15.39
CA ALA A 24 -18.41 -19.45 -15.95
C ALA A 24 -17.64 -20.77 -15.83
N GLU A 25 -16.32 -20.78 -16.07
CA GLU A 25 -15.44 -21.94 -15.83
C GLU A 25 -15.51 -22.40 -14.37
N GLN A 26 -15.63 -21.46 -13.42
CA GLN A 26 -15.65 -21.77 -12.00
C GLN A 26 -17.03 -22.26 -11.52
N PHE A 27 -18.11 -21.59 -11.93
CA PHE A 27 -19.44 -21.79 -11.37
C PHE A 27 -20.35 -22.68 -12.23
N GLY A 28 -19.96 -22.92 -13.50
CA GLY A 28 -20.71 -23.73 -14.46
C GLY A 28 -22.10 -23.18 -14.74
N ASP A 29 -23.08 -24.08 -14.81
CA ASP A 29 -24.47 -23.79 -15.15
C ASP A 29 -25.10 -22.72 -14.26
N ARG A 30 -24.68 -22.64 -12.98
CA ARG A 30 -25.15 -21.61 -12.04
C ARG A 30 -24.91 -20.18 -12.56
N MET A 31 -23.83 -19.96 -13.29
CA MET A 31 -23.54 -18.66 -13.90
C MET A 31 -24.53 -18.37 -15.04
N ALA A 32 -24.84 -19.37 -15.86
CA ALA A 32 -25.82 -19.23 -16.94
C ALA A 32 -27.23 -18.99 -16.38
N ASP A 33 -27.62 -19.75 -15.35
CA ASP A 33 -28.93 -19.63 -14.69
C ASP A 33 -29.15 -18.23 -14.10
N MET A 34 -28.13 -17.65 -13.46
CA MET A 34 -28.22 -16.32 -12.86
C MET A 34 -28.51 -15.21 -13.88
N PHE A 35 -28.09 -15.39 -15.13
CA PHE A 35 -28.25 -14.40 -16.20
C PHE A 35 -29.18 -14.88 -17.34
N ALA A 36 -29.97 -15.93 -17.11
CA ALA A 36 -30.82 -16.53 -18.14
C ALA A 36 -31.84 -15.55 -18.75
N SER A 37 -32.26 -14.54 -18.00
CA SER A 37 -33.19 -13.50 -18.44
C SER A 37 -32.52 -12.31 -19.15
N SER A 38 -31.19 -12.32 -19.32
CA SER A 38 -30.43 -11.19 -19.87
C SER A 38 -29.63 -11.61 -21.10
N THR A 39 -29.45 -10.69 -22.04
CA THR A 39 -28.59 -10.93 -23.21
C THR A 39 -27.11 -10.86 -22.79
N ALA A 40 -26.26 -11.62 -23.46
CA ALA A 40 -24.81 -11.60 -23.18
C ALA A 40 -24.22 -10.18 -23.30
N GLU A 41 -24.71 -9.37 -24.24
CA GLU A 41 -24.28 -7.98 -24.40
C GLU A 41 -24.69 -7.10 -23.22
N ALA A 42 -25.93 -7.22 -22.74
CA ALA A 42 -26.39 -6.46 -21.57
C ALA A 42 -25.59 -6.80 -20.32
N VAL A 43 -25.27 -8.08 -20.12
CA VAL A 43 -24.43 -8.53 -19.00
C VAL A 43 -23.03 -7.97 -19.12
N GLN A 44 -22.39 -8.08 -20.29
CA GLN A 44 -21.04 -7.53 -20.50
C GLN A 44 -21.00 -6.01 -20.30
N GLN A 45 -22.03 -5.29 -20.75
CA GLN A 45 -22.16 -3.85 -20.52
C GLN A 45 -22.25 -3.53 -19.04
N GLN A 46 -23.14 -4.21 -18.30
CA GLN A 46 -23.28 -4.01 -16.86
C GLN A 46 -21.97 -4.27 -16.10
N TRP A 47 -21.25 -5.35 -16.44
CA TRP A 47 -19.94 -5.63 -15.85
C TRP A 47 -18.89 -4.57 -16.22
N SER A 48 -18.90 -4.08 -17.45
CA SER A 48 -17.97 -3.04 -17.89
C SER A 48 -18.14 -1.71 -17.15
N GLU A 49 -19.39 -1.33 -16.87
CA GLU A 49 -19.74 -0.09 -16.18
C GLU A 49 -19.39 -0.19 -14.69
N VAL A 50 -19.78 -1.28 -14.03
CA VAL A 50 -19.54 -1.48 -12.60
C VAL A 50 -18.05 -1.58 -12.28
N LEU A 51 -17.27 -2.16 -13.19
CA LEU A 51 -15.82 -2.37 -13.01
C LEU A 51 -14.97 -1.32 -13.73
N ALA A 52 -15.56 -0.20 -14.16
CA ALA A 52 -14.82 0.92 -14.72
C ALA A 52 -13.75 1.42 -13.73
N GLY A 53 -12.52 1.58 -14.20
CA GLY A 53 -11.39 2.03 -13.38
C GLY A 53 -10.87 1.00 -12.37
N TYR A 54 -11.18 -0.29 -12.51
CA TYR A 54 -10.53 -1.35 -11.73
C TYR A 54 -9.19 -1.76 -12.36
N ALA A 55 -8.16 -1.90 -11.52
CA ALA A 55 -6.86 -2.40 -11.93
C ALA A 55 -6.89 -3.94 -12.10
N PRO A 56 -6.06 -4.51 -12.99
CA PRO A 56 -5.99 -5.96 -13.20
C PRO A 56 -5.78 -6.76 -11.90
N GLU A 57 -4.99 -6.23 -10.97
CA GLU A 57 -4.70 -6.86 -9.68
C GLU A 57 -5.94 -6.90 -8.77
N GLU A 58 -6.80 -5.89 -8.83
CA GLU A 58 -8.07 -5.85 -8.11
C GLU A 58 -9.01 -6.95 -8.62
N LEU A 59 -9.09 -7.10 -9.94
CA LEU A 59 -9.91 -8.12 -10.59
C LEU A 59 -9.39 -9.53 -10.29
N ALA A 60 -8.06 -9.71 -10.28
CA ALA A 60 -7.43 -10.98 -9.90
C ALA A 60 -7.73 -11.35 -8.44
N ARG A 61 -7.69 -10.37 -7.52
CA ARG A 61 -8.11 -10.58 -6.13
C ARG A 61 -9.58 -10.99 -6.04
N GLY A 62 -10.46 -10.31 -6.76
CA GLY A 62 -11.89 -10.65 -6.82
C GLY A 62 -12.10 -12.11 -7.27
N LEU A 63 -11.41 -12.53 -8.33
CA LEU A 63 -11.44 -13.92 -8.82
C LEU A 63 -10.91 -14.92 -7.78
N MET A 64 -9.85 -14.58 -7.04
CA MET A 64 -9.36 -15.44 -5.96
C MET A 64 -10.39 -15.57 -4.83
N ALA A 65 -11.04 -14.48 -4.43
CA ALA A 65 -12.09 -14.49 -3.41
C ALA A 65 -13.32 -15.30 -3.84
N CYS A 66 -13.63 -15.31 -5.13
CA CYS A 66 -14.69 -16.15 -5.68
C CYS A 66 -14.44 -17.65 -5.47
N ARG A 67 -13.19 -18.12 -5.38
CA ARG A 67 -12.85 -19.56 -5.23
C ARG A 67 -13.47 -20.23 -4.00
N GLN A 68 -13.75 -19.45 -2.97
CA GLN A 68 -14.33 -19.94 -1.72
C GLN A 68 -15.87 -19.89 -1.73
N ARG A 69 -16.50 -19.37 -2.79
CA ARG A 69 -17.94 -19.20 -2.89
C ARG A 69 -18.60 -20.37 -3.62
N VAL A 70 -19.80 -20.70 -3.19
CA VAL A 70 -20.66 -21.72 -3.82
C VAL A 70 -21.47 -21.13 -4.97
N PHE A 71 -21.83 -19.85 -4.89
CA PHE A 71 -22.67 -19.16 -5.89
C PHE A 71 -21.91 -18.06 -6.61
N PRO A 72 -22.19 -17.84 -7.89
CA PRO A 72 -21.56 -16.77 -8.66
C PRO A 72 -21.94 -15.40 -8.09
N PRO A 73 -21.01 -14.43 -8.06
CA PRO A 73 -21.31 -13.09 -7.59
C PRO A 73 -22.01 -12.26 -8.68
N HIS A 74 -22.95 -11.42 -8.27
CA HIS A 74 -23.42 -10.31 -9.11
C HIS A 74 -22.28 -9.27 -9.31
N PRO A 75 -22.19 -8.52 -10.42
CA PRO A 75 -21.09 -7.57 -10.67
C PRO A 75 -20.83 -6.58 -9.52
N ALA A 76 -21.88 -6.08 -8.85
CA ALA A 76 -21.73 -5.21 -7.67
C ALA A 76 -21.16 -5.93 -6.43
N GLU A 77 -21.40 -7.23 -6.28
CA GLU A 77 -20.74 -8.05 -5.26
C GLU A 77 -19.29 -8.33 -5.63
N PHE A 78 -19.03 -8.63 -6.90
CA PHE A 78 -17.68 -8.85 -7.40
C PHE A 78 -16.80 -7.61 -7.19
N ALA A 79 -17.32 -6.42 -7.47
CA ALA A 79 -16.67 -5.15 -7.15
C ALA A 79 -16.24 -5.04 -5.67
N ARG A 80 -17.10 -5.48 -4.74
CA ARG A 80 -16.77 -5.52 -3.30
C ARG A 80 -15.69 -6.56 -2.97
N LEU A 81 -15.67 -7.69 -3.66
CA LEU A 81 -14.62 -8.71 -3.51
C LEU A 81 -13.26 -8.23 -4.04
N CYS A 82 -13.25 -7.41 -5.09
CA CYS A 82 -12.04 -6.79 -5.63
C CYS A 82 -11.43 -5.78 -4.63
N ARG A 83 -12.28 -5.04 -3.90
CA ARG A 83 -11.89 -3.98 -2.95
C ARG A 83 -12.46 -4.26 -1.54
N PRO A 84 -11.97 -5.31 -0.85
CA PRO A 84 -12.42 -5.60 0.50
C PRO A 84 -12.05 -4.46 1.45
N SER A 85 -12.88 -4.22 2.47
CA SER A 85 -12.51 -3.31 3.55
C SER A 85 -11.27 -3.85 4.27
N LEU A 86 -10.28 -2.97 4.49
CA LEU A 86 -9.12 -3.31 5.29
C LEU A 86 -9.48 -3.20 6.78
N ASP A 87 -9.32 -4.30 7.51
CA ASP A 87 -9.39 -4.27 8.96
C ASP A 87 -8.16 -3.54 9.53
N PRO A 88 -8.33 -2.47 10.32
CA PRO A 88 -7.20 -1.68 10.79
C PRO A 88 -6.23 -2.45 11.67
N GLU A 89 -6.69 -3.41 12.48
CA GLU A 89 -5.82 -4.15 13.40
C GLU A 89 -4.98 -5.19 12.65
N LEU A 90 -5.61 -5.98 11.78
CA LEU A 90 -4.89 -6.93 10.91
C LEU A 90 -3.91 -6.21 9.99
N ALA A 91 -4.31 -5.07 9.40
CA ALA A 91 -3.43 -4.28 8.56
C ALA A 91 -2.24 -3.68 9.34
N TRP A 92 -2.40 -3.40 10.64
CA TRP A 92 -1.29 -2.96 11.48
C TRP A 92 -0.27 -4.08 11.68
N LEU A 93 -0.73 -5.29 11.99
CA LEU A 93 0.14 -6.47 12.15
C LEU A 93 0.90 -6.77 10.84
N GLU A 94 0.18 -6.79 9.72
CA GLU A 94 0.79 -6.91 8.38
C GLU A 94 1.84 -5.81 8.16
N ALA A 95 1.55 -4.57 8.53
CA ALA A 95 2.49 -3.46 8.35
C ALA A 95 3.75 -3.60 9.22
N VAL A 96 3.63 -4.10 10.45
CA VAL A 96 4.79 -4.38 11.32
C VAL A 96 5.67 -5.47 10.69
N ASP A 97 5.06 -6.57 10.25
CA ASP A 97 5.77 -7.69 9.63
C ASP A 97 6.42 -7.27 8.32
N GLY A 98 5.68 -6.62 7.42
CA GLY A 98 6.19 -6.14 6.15
C GLY A 98 7.34 -5.13 6.31
N GLN A 99 7.29 -4.24 7.31
CA GLN A 99 8.41 -3.33 7.62
C GLN A 99 9.63 -4.07 8.17
N ARG A 100 9.45 -5.15 8.93
CA ARG A 100 10.55 -6.01 9.39
C ARG A 100 11.22 -6.71 8.21
N GLU A 101 10.44 -7.36 7.34
CA GLU A 101 10.96 -8.06 6.16
C GLU A 101 11.71 -7.13 5.19
N ARG A 102 11.23 -5.90 5.05
CA ARG A 102 11.89 -4.88 4.21
C ARG A 102 13.23 -4.42 4.73
N ARG A 103 13.46 -4.44 6.05
CA ARG A 103 14.78 -4.17 6.62
C ARG A 103 15.80 -5.26 6.28
N GLU A 104 15.31 -6.47 6.05
CA GLU A 104 16.10 -7.62 5.62
C GLU A 104 16.22 -7.71 4.09
N GLY A 105 15.80 -6.66 3.36
CA GLY A 105 15.91 -6.60 1.90
C GLY A 105 14.81 -7.35 1.13
N ARG A 106 13.80 -7.92 1.80
CA ARG A 106 12.65 -8.57 1.16
C ARG A 106 11.53 -7.58 0.87
N LYS A 107 10.70 -7.82 -0.14
CA LYS A 107 9.58 -6.92 -0.47
C LYS A 107 8.58 -6.77 0.68
N GLY A 108 8.39 -7.83 1.45
CA GLY A 108 7.23 -7.98 2.33
C GLY A 108 6.03 -8.53 1.57
N GLU A 109 5.20 -9.31 2.25
CA GLU A 109 3.85 -9.62 1.78
C GLU A 109 2.90 -8.47 2.13
N TRP A 110 2.19 -7.95 1.13
CA TRP A 110 1.26 -6.83 1.29
C TRP A 110 -0.09 -7.20 0.68
N SER A 111 -1.13 -7.23 1.51
CA SER A 111 -2.49 -7.51 1.07
C SER A 111 -3.00 -6.41 0.14
N HIS A 112 -2.63 -5.15 0.41
CA HIS A 112 -3.00 -3.98 -0.38
C HIS A 112 -1.89 -2.92 -0.37
N PRO A 113 -1.59 -2.23 -1.50
CA PRO A 113 -0.58 -1.16 -1.54
C PRO A 113 -0.81 -0.03 -0.52
N ALA A 114 -2.07 0.23 -0.16
CA ALA A 114 -2.45 1.17 0.89
C ALA A 114 -1.87 0.82 2.27
N VAL A 115 -1.77 -0.47 2.63
CA VAL A 115 -1.16 -0.90 3.90
C VAL A 115 0.31 -0.51 3.91
N TRP A 116 1.02 -0.77 2.82
CA TRP A 116 2.40 -0.34 2.64
C TRP A 116 2.56 1.18 2.72
N ARG A 117 1.75 1.96 1.98
CA ARG A 117 1.82 3.44 2.03
C ARG A 117 1.55 3.98 3.43
N ALA A 118 0.54 3.45 4.10
CA ALA A 118 0.23 3.81 5.49
C ALA A 118 1.40 3.45 6.43
N SER A 119 2.03 2.29 6.20
CA SER A 119 3.20 1.86 6.98
C SER A 119 4.40 2.79 6.80
N CYS A 120 4.60 3.34 5.60
CA CYS A 120 5.65 4.33 5.36
C CYS A 120 5.38 5.64 6.11
N ALA A 121 4.13 6.10 6.11
CA ALA A 121 3.69 7.31 6.80
C ALA A 121 3.76 7.20 8.34
N MET A 122 3.61 6.00 8.89
CA MET A 122 3.65 5.72 10.34
C MET A 122 4.81 4.79 10.75
N SER A 123 5.93 4.87 10.02
CA SER A 123 7.01 3.89 10.19
C SER A 123 7.69 3.97 11.56
N PHE A 124 7.72 5.14 12.20
CA PHE A 124 8.30 5.31 13.54
C PHE A 124 7.40 4.68 14.60
N GLU A 125 6.10 4.93 14.52
CA GLU A 125 5.09 4.42 15.43
C GLU A 125 5.03 2.89 15.38
N LEU A 126 5.02 2.30 14.19
CA LEU A 126 5.04 0.85 13.98
C LEU A 126 6.22 0.14 14.68
N ARG A 127 7.31 0.86 14.95
CA ARG A 127 8.51 0.30 15.60
C ARG A 127 8.58 0.53 17.10
N THR A 128 7.83 1.50 17.61
CA THR A 128 8.05 2.04 18.95
C THR A 128 6.81 2.03 19.83
N ARG A 129 5.62 1.82 19.26
CA ARG A 129 4.34 1.93 19.94
C ARG A 129 3.49 0.67 19.77
N ALA A 130 2.65 0.43 20.76
CA ALA A 130 1.59 -0.58 20.64
C ALA A 130 0.45 -0.07 19.74
N TYR A 131 -0.30 -1.00 19.16
CA TYR A 131 -1.46 -0.67 18.32
C TYR A 131 -2.49 0.20 19.06
N SER A 132 -2.77 -0.10 20.33
CA SER A 132 -3.75 0.62 21.15
C SER A 132 -3.50 2.13 21.19
N ASP A 133 -2.22 2.55 21.21
CA ASP A 133 -1.84 3.96 21.28
C ASP A 133 -2.00 4.67 19.92
N CYS A 134 -1.93 3.90 18.83
CA CYS A 134 -1.91 4.42 17.47
C CYS A 134 -3.21 4.16 16.70
N ALA A 135 -4.15 3.36 17.24
CA ALA A 135 -5.29 2.80 16.52
C ALA A 135 -6.11 3.85 15.74
N LYS A 136 -6.45 4.98 16.38
CA LYS A 136 -7.21 6.06 15.73
C LYS A 136 -6.47 6.69 14.55
N ARG A 137 -5.19 7.02 14.76
CA ARG A 137 -4.36 7.64 13.73
C ARG A 137 -4.10 6.65 12.60
N TRP A 138 -3.79 5.41 12.93
CA TRP A 138 -3.60 4.33 11.96
C TRP A 138 -4.85 4.11 11.11
N ALA A 139 -6.02 3.96 11.72
CA ALA A 139 -7.28 3.77 10.98
C ALA A 139 -7.54 4.93 10.01
N TRP A 140 -7.27 6.17 10.42
CA TRP A 140 -7.41 7.34 9.55
C TRP A 140 -6.41 7.33 8.38
N VAL A 141 -5.12 7.08 8.64
CA VAL A 141 -4.09 7.01 7.60
C VAL A 141 -4.39 5.87 6.63
N LEU A 142 -4.71 4.69 7.14
CA LEU A 142 -5.06 3.52 6.34
C LEU A 142 -6.28 3.79 5.46
N GLN A 143 -7.34 4.38 6.01
CA GLN A 143 -8.54 4.72 5.24
C GLN A 143 -8.23 5.77 4.16
N LYS A 144 -7.41 6.77 4.46
CA LYS A 144 -6.96 7.77 3.48
C LYS A 144 -6.23 7.10 2.32
N GLU A 145 -5.25 6.24 2.62
CA GLU A 145 -4.47 5.54 1.60
C GLU A 145 -5.30 4.51 0.81
N HIS A 146 -6.28 3.87 1.45
CA HIS A 146 -7.19 2.95 0.79
C HIS A 146 -8.13 3.66 -0.19
N ARG A 147 -8.63 4.86 0.18
CA ARG A 147 -9.46 5.69 -0.71
C ARG A 147 -8.70 6.25 -1.92
N ALA A 148 -7.36 6.36 -1.84
CA ALA A 148 -6.55 6.71 -3.00
C ALA A 148 -6.52 5.61 -4.07
N GLY A 149 -7.06 4.41 -3.77
CA GLY A 149 -7.13 3.28 -4.69
C GLY A 149 -5.85 2.45 -4.69
N TRP A 150 -5.74 1.58 -5.70
CA TRP A 150 -4.59 0.68 -5.83
C TRP A 150 -3.28 1.46 -6.06
N GLY A 151 -3.26 2.30 -7.09
CA GLY A 151 -2.08 3.08 -7.49
C GLY A 151 -0.94 2.20 -7.98
N GLU A 152 0.28 2.66 -7.78
CA GLU A 152 1.50 1.92 -8.13
C GLU A 152 1.71 0.71 -7.21
N PRO A 153 2.30 -0.39 -7.74
CA PRO A 153 2.62 -1.55 -6.93
C PRO A 153 3.70 -1.23 -5.90
N VAL A 154 3.70 -1.95 -4.79
CA VAL A 154 4.73 -1.79 -3.74
C VAL A 154 6.13 -2.04 -4.34
N PRO A 155 7.08 -1.08 -4.23
CA PRO A 155 8.41 -1.20 -4.80
C PRO A 155 9.28 -2.19 -4.00
N MET A 156 10.33 -2.73 -4.61
CA MET A 156 11.38 -3.46 -3.86
C MET A 156 12.11 -2.51 -2.89
N PRO A 157 12.55 -2.97 -1.70
CA PRO A 157 13.35 -2.14 -0.83
C PRO A 157 14.69 -1.82 -1.49
N ALA A 158 15.18 -0.60 -1.31
CA ALA A 158 16.54 -0.27 -1.71
C ALA A 158 17.51 -1.14 -0.89
N LEU A 159 18.45 -1.81 -1.57
CA LEU A 159 19.50 -2.56 -0.91
C LEU A 159 20.27 -1.60 -0.01
N GLN A 160 20.37 -1.91 1.28
CA GLN A 160 21.27 -1.16 2.15
C GLN A 160 22.68 -1.44 1.69
N ILE A 161 23.40 -0.39 1.27
CA ILE A 161 24.82 -0.49 1.02
C ILE A 161 25.46 -0.76 2.37
N VAL A 162 25.81 -2.02 2.64
CA VAL A 162 26.64 -2.36 3.79
C VAL A 162 28.01 -1.82 3.45
N ALA A 163 28.36 -0.67 4.02
CA ALA A 163 29.68 -0.11 3.84
C ALA A 163 30.68 -1.02 4.55
N ASP A 164 31.27 -1.98 3.82
CA ASP A 164 32.46 -2.72 4.25
C ASP A 164 33.74 -1.88 4.12
N VAL A 165 33.58 -0.56 4.31
CA VAL A 165 34.72 0.34 4.42
C VAL A 165 35.19 0.21 5.86
N LYS A 166 36.31 -0.50 6.06
CA LYS A 166 37.07 -0.40 7.30
C LYS A 166 37.48 1.06 7.46
N VAL A 167 36.71 1.81 8.25
CA VAL A 167 37.09 3.16 8.68
C VAL A 167 38.27 2.99 9.64
N GLY A 168 39.48 3.08 9.09
CA GLY A 168 40.70 3.11 9.89
C GLY A 168 40.71 4.33 10.81
N ALA A 169 41.51 4.27 11.88
CA ALA A 169 41.70 5.42 12.75
C ALA A 169 42.12 6.63 11.92
N PRO A 170 41.54 7.83 12.14
CA PRO A 170 41.93 9.01 11.39
C PRO A 170 43.44 9.28 11.55
N PRO A 171 44.14 9.66 10.48
CA PRO A 171 45.55 10.04 10.57
C PRO A 171 45.78 11.07 11.68
N ALA A 172 46.96 11.05 12.32
CA ALA A 172 47.26 11.91 13.47
C ALA A 172 46.97 13.40 13.20
N ALA A 173 47.28 13.89 11.99
CA ALA A 173 46.98 15.26 11.56
C ALA A 173 45.47 15.58 11.55
N VAL A 174 44.61 14.62 11.20
CA VAL A 174 43.15 14.79 11.24
C VAL A 174 42.66 14.83 12.67
N ARG A 175 43.20 13.98 13.55
CA ARG A 175 42.87 14.00 14.99
C ARG A 175 43.27 15.32 15.65
N GLU A 176 44.45 15.84 15.30
CA GLU A 176 44.95 17.12 15.81
C GLU A 176 44.10 18.30 15.30
N ARG A 177 43.72 18.29 14.01
CA ARG A 177 42.79 19.28 13.44
C ARG A 177 41.42 19.23 14.13
N MET A 178 40.89 18.04 14.40
CA MET A 178 39.62 17.88 15.12
C MET A 178 39.72 18.40 16.56
N ALA A 179 40.83 18.12 17.26
CA ALA A 179 41.07 18.64 18.59
C ALA A 179 41.16 20.18 18.61
N GLN A 180 41.81 20.78 17.60
CA GLN A 180 41.86 22.24 17.45
C GLN A 180 40.48 22.86 17.22
N ILE A 181 39.64 22.22 16.38
CA ILE A 181 38.26 22.67 16.12
C ILE A 181 37.39 22.56 17.37
N LEU A 182 37.51 21.46 18.12
CA LEU A 182 36.76 21.29 19.38
C LEU A 182 37.23 22.29 20.45
N ALA A 183 38.54 22.56 20.52
CA ALA A 183 39.11 23.55 21.44
C ALA A 183 38.75 25.00 21.07
N SER A 184 38.57 25.32 19.77
CA SER A 184 38.10 26.63 19.34
C SER A 184 36.58 26.78 19.49
N ALA A 185 35.80 25.71 19.29
CA ALA A 185 34.35 25.69 19.51
C ALA A 185 33.96 25.84 21.00
N GLY A 186 34.82 25.41 21.92
CA GLY A 186 34.64 25.62 23.36
C GLY A 186 34.86 27.06 23.85
N ARG A 187 35.48 27.93 23.04
CA ARG A 187 35.80 29.33 23.42
C ARG A 187 34.68 30.34 23.13
N GLY A 188 33.56 29.92 22.53
CA GLY A 188 32.44 30.80 22.18
C GLY A 188 31.28 30.84 23.19
N ARG A 189 31.37 30.16 24.34
CA ARG A 189 30.28 30.06 25.34
C ARG A 189 30.72 30.46 26.75
N THR A 190 31.33 31.63 26.91
CA THR A 190 31.42 32.31 28.22
C THR A 190 31.40 33.82 28.03
N ASN A 191 30.21 34.41 28.11
CA ASN A 191 29.90 35.69 28.81
C ASN A 191 28.70 36.39 28.15
N GLU A 192 27.50 36.10 28.64
CA GLU A 192 26.47 37.14 28.79
C GLU A 192 25.48 36.74 29.89
N SER A 193 25.82 37.09 31.13
CA SER A 193 24.91 37.07 32.26
C SER A 193 25.35 38.15 33.24
N THR A 194 25.08 39.41 32.91
CA THR A 194 25.21 40.52 33.86
C THR A 194 24.03 41.49 33.70
N LYS A 195 23.13 41.42 34.69
CA LYS A 195 22.26 42.47 35.27
C LYS A 195 21.09 43.03 34.44
N CYS A 196 19.87 42.64 34.83
CA CYS A 196 18.76 43.58 34.99
C CYS A 196 18.61 43.90 36.49
N GLY A 197 18.79 45.17 36.82
CA GLY A 197 18.25 45.84 38.00
C GLY A 197 17.45 47.04 37.53
#